data_AF-A0A6I1MWL4-F1
#
_entry.id   AF-A0A6I1MWL4-F1
#
_cell.length_a   1.000
_cell.length_b   1.000
_cell.length_c   1.000
_cell.angle_alpha   90.00
_cell.angle_beta   90.00
_cell.angle_gamma   90.00
#
_symmetry.space_group_name_H-M   'P 1'
#
loop_
_entity.id
_entity.type
_entity.pdbx_description
1 polymer ?
#
loop_
_entity_poly.entity_id
_entity_poly.type
_entity_poly.pdbx_seq_one_letter_code
_entity_poly.pdbx_strand_id
1 'polypeptide(L)'
;MSRNFYDTIPKSVRIGSYDFKVVVMPNFEQASDTVYGDMNAVLQRIRICDDLAPARLANTFMHEVMHAIHMFYGVGDKTIEEDTTFLTTNGLCAFWMNNPEAAAWWVDCVLNAPQKHENTETKK
;
A
#
# COMPACT_ATOMS: atom_id res chain seq x y z
N MET A 1 -12.69 11.46 -18.95
CA MET A 1 -12.52 10.08 -18.46
C MET A 1 -11.98 10.16 -17.05
N SER A 2 -12.52 9.38 -16.11
CA SER A 2 -11.90 9.25 -14.78
C SER A 2 -10.50 8.65 -14.94
N ARG A 3 -9.50 9.22 -14.28
CA ARG A 3 -8.13 8.73 -14.32
C ARG A 3 -8.07 7.32 -13.72
N ASN A 4 -7.39 6.41 -14.41
CA ASN A 4 -7.13 5.06 -13.91
C ASN A 4 -5.75 5.00 -13.24
N PHE A 5 -5.72 4.82 -11.92
CA PHE A 5 -4.46 4.80 -11.15
C PHE A 5 -3.68 3.47 -11.29
N TYR A 6 -4.30 2.41 -11.80
CA TYR A 6 -3.63 1.13 -12.09
C TYR A 6 -2.65 1.23 -13.26
N ASP A 7 -2.89 2.13 -14.21
CA ASP A 7 -2.01 2.32 -15.37
C ASP A 7 -0.68 2.95 -14.94
N THR A 8 -0.73 3.85 -13.96
CA THR A 8 0.42 4.62 -13.46
C THR A 8 0.98 4.10 -12.14
N ILE A 9 0.46 2.98 -11.62
CA ILE A 9 1.00 2.38 -10.39
C ILE A 9 2.49 2.01 -10.59
N PRO A 10 3.37 2.28 -9.61
CA PRO A 10 4.77 1.86 -9.67
C PRO A 10 4.84 0.36 -9.95
N LYS A 11 5.72 -0.08 -10.84
CA LYS A 11 5.89 -1.50 -11.18
C LYS A 11 6.89 -2.21 -10.29
N SER A 12 7.73 -1.45 -9.60
CA SER A 12 8.72 -1.94 -8.64
C SER A 12 8.96 -0.88 -7.58
N VAL A 13 9.24 -1.30 -6.35
CA VAL A 13 9.66 -0.42 -5.26
C VAL A 13 10.79 -1.04 -4.45
N ARG A 14 11.73 -0.20 -3.99
CA ARG A 14 12.84 -0.58 -3.12
C ARG A 14 12.42 -0.51 -1.65
N ILE A 15 12.59 -1.60 -0.91
CA ILE A 15 12.38 -1.66 0.54
C ILE A 15 13.63 -2.26 1.17
N GLY A 16 14.33 -1.45 1.96
CA GLY A 16 15.66 -1.81 2.44
C GLY A 16 16.61 -2.11 1.29
N SER A 17 17.20 -3.30 1.28
CA SER A 17 18.09 -3.79 0.21
C SER A 17 17.38 -4.60 -0.89
N TYR A 18 16.05 -4.65 -0.90
CA TYR A 18 15.28 -5.52 -1.81
C TYR A 18 14.39 -4.72 -2.75
N ASP A 19 14.28 -5.17 -4.00
CA ASP A 19 13.33 -4.65 -4.97
C ASP A 19 12.09 -5.55 -5.03
N PHE A 20 10.94 -5.00 -4.66
CA PHE A 20 9.64 -5.67 -4.70
C PHE A 20 8.91 -5.31 -5.99
N LYS A 21 8.47 -6.32 -6.74
CA LYS A 21 7.59 -6.12 -7.89
C LYS A 21 6.18 -5.82 -7.41
N VAL A 22 5.56 -4.79 -7.97
CA VAL A 22 4.16 -4.47 -7.72
C VAL A 22 3.33 -5.09 -8.83
N VAL A 23 2.38 -5.95 -8.46
CA VAL A 23 1.57 -6.72 -9.39
C VAL A 23 0.10 -6.45 -9.12
N VAL A 24 -0.60 -5.96 -10.13
CA VAL A 24 -2.05 -5.85 -10.12
C VAL A 24 -2.61 -7.19 -10.57
N MET A 25 -3.46 -7.81 -9.76
CA MET A 25 -4.02 -9.12 -10.04
C MET A 25 -5.54 -9.04 -10.23
N PRO A 26 -6.08 -9.53 -11.36
CA PRO A 26 -7.51 -9.72 -11.53
C PRO A 26 -7.98 -10.87 -10.65
N ASN A 27 -9.16 -10.74 -10.05
CA ASN A 27 -9.78 -11.79 -9.24
C ASN A 27 -8.82 -12.38 -8.20
N PHE A 28 -8.22 -11.52 -7.38
CA PHE A 28 -7.38 -11.94 -6.27
C PHE A 28 -8.11 -13.06 -5.50
N GLU A 29 -7.58 -14.29 -5.56
CA GLU A 29 -8.25 -15.45 -4.96
C GLU A 29 -8.39 -15.17 -3.47
N GLN A 30 -9.61 -14.80 -3.08
CA GLN A 30 -9.99 -14.42 -1.74
C GLN A 30 -9.87 -15.67 -0.87
N ALA A 31 -8.70 -15.91 -0.30
CA ALA A 31 -8.56 -16.82 0.84
C ALA A 31 -9.43 -16.33 2.03
N SER A 32 -9.78 -15.04 2.05
CA SER A 32 -10.87 -14.47 2.85
C SER A 32 -11.46 -13.22 2.18
N ASP A 33 -12.71 -12.87 2.53
CA ASP A 33 -13.48 -11.69 2.05
C ASP A 33 -12.85 -10.31 2.38
N THR A 34 -11.62 -10.29 2.88
CA THR A 34 -10.97 -9.11 3.46
C THR A 34 -9.60 -8.80 2.88
N VAL A 35 -9.11 -9.62 1.94
CA VAL A 35 -7.76 -9.46 1.37
C VAL A 35 -7.84 -8.64 0.08
N TYR A 36 -7.49 -7.36 0.19
CA TYR A 36 -7.42 -6.43 -0.96
C TYR A 36 -6.01 -6.39 -1.60
N GLY A 37 -5.03 -6.99 -0.94
CA GLY A 37 -3.65 -7.12 -1.37
C GLY A 37 -2.86 -8.04 -0.46
N ASP A 38 -1.64 -8.39 -0.86
CA ASP A 38 -0.69 -9.08 0.02
C ASP A 38 0.76 -8.73 -0.33
N MET A 39 1.61 -8.85 0.69
CA MET A 39 3.05 -8.77 0.59
C MET A 39 3.66 -10.18 0.74
N ASN A 40 4.34 -10.64 -0.30
CA ASN A 40 5.09 -11.88 -0.30
C ASN A 40 6.60 -11.60 -0.29
N ALA A 41 7.22 -11.75 0.88
CA ALA A 41 8.64 -11.47 1.06
C ALA A 41 9.56 -12.45 0.31
N VAL A 42 9.15 -13.72 0.16
CA VAL A 42 9.95 -14.76 -0.51
C VAL A 42 10.03 -14.50 -2.01
N LEU A 43 8.89 -14.17 -2.62
CA LEU A 43 8.81 -13.86 -4.05
C LEU A 43 9.13 -12.40 -4.37
N GLN A 44 9.31 -11.56 -3.34
CA GLN A 44 9.50 -10.11 -3.43
C GLN A 44 8.40 -9.46 -4.28
N ARG A 45 7.15 -9.68 -3.87
CA ARG A 45 5.98 -9.15 -4.56
C ARG A 45 5.04 -8.42 -3.60
N ILE A 46 4.54 -7.29 -4.05
CA ILE A 46 3.36 -6.62 -3.51
C ILE A 46 2.25 -6.83 -4.53
N ARG A 47 1.20 -7.53 -4.13
CA ARG A 47 0.08 -7.87 -5.01
C ARG A 47 -1.15 -7.10 -4.56
N ILE A 48 -1.92 -6.56 -5.49
CA ILE A 48 -3.08 -5.70 -5.21
C ILE A 48 -4.23 -6.08 -6.16
N CYS A 49 -5.46 -6.08 -5.66
CA CYS A 49 -6.67 -6.26 -6.46
C CYS A 49 -6.87 -5.12 -7.48
N ASP A 50 -7.50 -5.40 -8.61
CA ASP A 50 -7.72 -4.45 -9.71
C ASP A 50 -9.06 -3.69 -9.65
N ASP A 51 -9.85 -3.87 -8.59
CA ASP A 51 -11.23 -3.35 -8.46
C ASP A 51 -11.43 -2.35 -7.30
N LEU A 52 -10.33 -1.85 -6.72
CA LEU A 52 -10.37 -0.91 -5.60
C LEU A 52 -10.63 0.53 -6.06
N ALA A 53 -11.46 1.24 -5.28
CA ALA A 53 -11.57 2.69 -5.39
C ALA A 53 -10.21 3.36 -5.07
N PRO A 54 -9.86 4.51 -5.67
CA PRO A 54 -8.51 5.08 -5.56
C PRO A 54 -7.99 5.28 -4.13
N ALA A 55 -8.81 5.79 -3.22
CA ALA A 55 -8.41 5.94 -1.81
C ALA A 55 -8.10 4.58 -1.14
N ARG A 56 -8.86 3.54 -1.47
CA ARG A 56 -8.62 2.17 -0.99
C ARG A 56 -7.38 1.57 -1.65
N LEU A 57 -7.19 1.78 -2.95
CA LEU A 57 -5.97 1.37 -3.68
C LEU A 57 -4.70 1.95 -3.03
N ALA A 58 -4.69 3.25 -2.76
CA ALA A 58 -3.55 3.92 -2.13
C ALA A 58 -3.30 3.39 -0.70
N ASN A 59 -4.37 3.14 0.07
CA ASN A 59 -4.25 2.58 1.40
C ASN A 59 -3.73 1.13 1.38
N THR A 60 -4.28 0.27 0.52
CA THR A 60 -3.84 -1.13 0.35
C THR A 60 -2.39 -1.19 -0.12
N PHE A 61 -1.99 -0.39 -1.11
CA PHE A 61 -0.59 -0.31 -1.53
C PHE A 61 0.33 0.00 -0.33
N MET A 62 -0.03 1.03 0.46
CA MET A 62 0.79 1.42 1.60
C MET A 62 0.77 0.34 2.70
N HIS A 63 -0.35 -0.33 2.93
CA HIS A 63 -0.47 -1.45 3.87
C HIS A 63 0.53 -2.56 3.55
N GLU A 64 0.61 -2.98 2.29
CA GLU A 64 1.55 -4.03 1.88
C GLU A 64 3.01 -3.56 1.93
N VAL A 65 3.28 -2.29 1.64
CA VAL A 65 4.61 -1.70 1.86
C VAL A 65 4.97 -1.73 3.35
N MET A 66 4.02 -1.45 4.25
CA MET A 66 4.25 -1.51 5.69
C MET A 66 4.56 -2.92 6.15
N HIS A 67 3.86 -3.95 5.63
CA HIS A 67 4.23 -5.33 5.88
C HIS A 67 5.68 -5.64 5.47
N ALA A 68 6.12 -5.18 4.30
CA ALA A 68 7.50 -5.37 3.86
C ALA A 68 8.51 -4.59 4.71
N ILE A 69 8.19 -3.36 5.14
CA ILE A 69 9.02 -2.57 6.06
C ILE A 69 9.16 -3.31 7.39
N HIS A 70 8.05 -3.75 7.98
CA HIS A 70 8.06 -4.47 9.25
C HIS A 70 8.89 -5.75 9.15
N MET A 71 8.75 -6.50 8.06
CA MET A 71 9.56 -7.68 7.79
C MET A 71 11.05 -7.35 7.69
N PHE A 72 11.43 -6.28 6.99
CA PHE A 72 12.84 -5.89 6.83
C PHE A 72 13.47 -5.38 8.13
N TYR A 73 12.72 -4.60 8.92
CA TYR A 73 13.21 -3.99 10.16
C TYR A 73 12.97 -4.84 11.42
N GLY A 74 12.36 -6.03 11.27
CA GLY A 74 12.13 -6.94 12.39
C GLY A 74 11.01 -6.49 13.35
N VAL A 75 10.05 -5.71 12.84
CA VAL A 75 8.85 -5.32 13.59
C VAL A 75 7.81 -6.44 13.49
N GLY A 76 7.29 -6.88 14.63
CA GLY A 76 6.23 -7.89 14.69
C GLY A 76 5.36 -7.73 15.93
N ASP A 77 4.45 -8.67 16.15
CA ASP A 77 3.37 -8.57 17.16
C ASP A 77 3.85 -8.41 18.62
N LYS A 78 5.13 -8.68 18.89
CA LYS A 78 5.75 -8.59 20.23
C LYS A 78 6.73 -7.43 20.36
N THR A 79 6.94 -6.64 19.30
CA THR A 79 7.79 -5.46 19.35
C THR A 79 7.14 -4.43 20.27
N ILE A 80 7.92 -3.82 21.16
CA ILE A 80 7.40 -2.79 22.08
C ILE A 80 7.03 -1.53 21.30
N GLU A 81 6.20 -0.67 21.89
CA GLU A 81 5.64 0.50 21.21
C GLU A 81 6.73 1.43 20.66
N GLU A 82 7.70 1.85 21.49
CA GLU A 82 8.77 2.76 21.07
C GLU A 82 9.63 2.17 19.93
N ASP A 83 9.99 0.88 20.01
CA ASP A 83 10.74 0.22 18.94
C ASP A 83 9.92 0.12 17.64
N THR A 84 8.62 -0.17 17.77
CA THR A 84 7.70 -0.22 16.63
C THR A 84 7.65 1.15 15.94
N THR A 85 7.44 2.21 16.72
CA THR A 85 7.41 3.59 16.24
C THR A 85 8.73 3.96 15.56
N PHE A 86 9.86 3.78 16.25
CA PHE A 86 11.17 4.16 15.74
C PHE A 86 11.56 3.42 14.44
N LEU A 87 11.41 2.08 14.43
CA LEU A 87 11.79 1.26 13.27
C LEU A 87 10.87 1.51 12.08
N THR A 88 9.57 1.67 12.33
CA THR A 88 8.58 1.96 11.31
C THR A 88 8.83 3.31 10.66
N THR A 89 9.07 4.35 11.46
CA THR A 89 9.38 5.70 10.95
C THR A 89 10.65 5.70 10.12
N ASN A 90 11.71 5.02 10.57
CA ASN A 90 12.95 4.90 9.80
C ASN A 90 12.74 4.18 8.46
N GLY A 91 12.01 3.08 8.46
CA GLY A 91 11.68 2.33 7.26
C GLY A 91 10.83 3.13 6.28
N LEU A 92 9.85 3.90 6.79
CA LEU A 92 8.99 4.74 5.97
C LEU A 92 9.78 5.91 5.32
N CYS A 93 10.64 6.57 6.09
CA CYS A 93 11.54 7.59 5.55
C CYS A 93 12.45 7.02 4.45
N ALA A 94 13.06 5.86 4.70
CA ALA A 94 13.89 5.18 3.71
C ALA A 94 13.10 4.80 2.44
N PHE A 95 11.87 4.31 2.61
CA PHE A 95 10.99 3.98 1.49
C PHE A 95 10.72 5.19 0.61
N TRP A 96 10.34 6.35 1.18
CA TRP A 96 10.07 7.54 0.39
C TRP A 96 11.30 8.12 -0.29
N MET A 97 12.45 8.11 0.39
CA MET A 97 13.72 8.53 -0.22
C MET A 97 14.11 7.65 -1.42
N ASN A 98 13.88 6.33 -1.32
CA ASN A 98 14.24 5.38 -2.37
C ASN A 98 13.19 5.28 -3.49
N ASN A 99 11.95 5.70 -3.25
CA ASN A 99 10.83 5.55 -4.19
C ASN A 99 10.07 6.87 -4.40
N PRO A 100 10.73 7.96 -4.85
CA PRO A 100 10.07 9.25 -5.02
C PRO A 100 8.90 9.20 -6.01
N GLU A 101 8.98 8.36 -7.05
CA GLU A 101 7.87 8.16 -8.01
C GLU A 101 6.66 7.47 -7.36
N ALA A 102 6.89 6.52 -6.45
CA ALA A 102 5.82 5.88 -5.69
C ALA A 102 5.16 6.87 -4.72
N ALA A 103 5.95 7.73 -4.07
CA ALA A 103 5.43 8.81 -3.24
C ALA A 103 4.53 9.76 -4.06
N ALA A 104 5.01 10.19 -5.23
CA ALA A 104 4.25 11.06 -6.12
C ALA A 104 2.94 10.42 -6.59
N TRP A 105 2.99 9.15 -7.01
CA TRP A 105 1.80 8.39 -7.38
C TRP A 105 0.82 8.25 -6.21
N TRP A 106 1.32 7.95 -5.00
CA TRP A 106 0.48 7.76 -3.82
C TRP A 106 -0.25 9.05 -3.44
N VAL A 107 0.47 10.18 -3.41
CA VAL A 107 -0.13 11.50 -3.13
C VAL A 107 -1.21 11.84 -4.16
N ASP A 108 -0.91 11.63 -5.44
CA ASP A 108 -1.86 11.86 -6.54
C ASP A 108 -3.10 10.96 -6.43
N CYS A 109 -2.90 9.68 -6.09
CA CYS A 109 -3.97 8.71 -5.91
C CYS A 109 -4.90 9.09 -4.75
N VAL A 110 -4.34 9.58 -3.63
CA VAL A 110 -5.12 10.04 -2.46
C VAL A 110 -5.85 11.35 -2.73
N LEU A 111 -5.16 12.36 -3.29
CA LEU A 111 -5.72 13.71 -3.45
C LEU A 111 -6.74 13.79 -4.59
N ASN A 112 -6.56 13.00 -5.64
CA ASN A 112 -7.45 12.98 -6.81
C ASN A 112 -8.40 11.77 -6.81
N ALA A 113 -8.51 11.05 -5.68
CA ALA A 113 -9.57 10.09 -5.47
C ALA A 113 -10.92 10.82 -5.46
N PRO A 114 -11.92 10.38 -6.26
CA PRO A 114 -13.27 10.93 -6.14
C PRO A 114 -13.77 10.68 -4.71
N GLN A 115 -13.93 11.74 -3.94
CA GLN A 115 -14.50 11.68 -2.61
C GLN A 115 -15.98 11.31 -2.74
N LYS A 116 -16.36 10.08 -2.39
CA LYS A 116 -17.76 9.83 -2.05
C LYS A 116 -18.02 10.58 -0.75
N HIS A 117 -18.62 11.77 -0.84
CA HIS A 117 -19.27 12.36 0.31
C HIS A 117 -20.34 11.37 0.77
N GLU A 118 -20.15 10.75 1.93
CA GLU A 118 -21.24 10.09 2.65
C GLU A 118 -22.25 11.18 3.02
N ASN A 119 -23.22 11.43 2.15
CA ASN A 119 -24.44 12.10 2.57
C ASN A 119 -25.14 11.13 3.53
N THR A 120 -24.90 11.32 4.82
CA THR A 120 -25.81 10.85 5.85
C THR A 120 -27.14 11.56 5.64
N GLU A 121 -28.03 10.92 4.88
CA GLU A 121 -29.44 11.29 4.88
C GLU A 121 -29.96 11.12 6.30
N THR A 122 -30.14 12.26 6.97
CA THR A 122 -30.94 12.39 8.18
C THR A 122 -32.34 11.86 7.86
N LYS A 123 -32.65 10.65 8.32
CA LYS A 123 -34.03 10.16 8.33
C LYS A 123 -34.82 11.10 9.26
N LYS A 124 -35.76 11.84 8.66
CA LYS A 124 -36.84 12.54 9.36
C LYS A 124 -37.80 11.55 10.00
#